data_AF-A0A353ZQ27-F1
#
_entry.id   AF-A0A353ZQ27-F1
#
_cell.length_a   1.000
_cell.length_b   1.000
_cell.length_c   1.000
_cell.angle_alpha   90.00
_cell.angle_beta   90.00
_cell.angle_gamma   90.00
#
_symmetry.space_group_name_H-M   'P 1'
#
loop_
_entity.id
_entity.type
_entity.pdbx_description
1 polymer ?
#
loop_
_entity_poly.entity_id
_entity_poly.type
_entity_poly.pdbx_seq_one_letter_code
_entity_poly.pdbx_strand_id
1 'polypeptide(L)'
;MVEAFLVGGVRTPVGRYGGALSAVRPDDLAALVIREAVSRAGLDPDRIEEVILGNANGAGEENRNVARMATLLAGLPLHIPGITVNRLCASGLSAIIQASQMIKSGAADVVIAGGVESMSRAPWVQEKPATAFAKPGQIFDTSIGWRFVNPLFQ
;
A
#
# COMPACT_ATOMS: atom_id res chain seq x y z
N MET A 1 -26.47 -14.86 5.26
CA MET A 1 -25.38 -13.85 5.25
C MET A 1 -24.53 -14.12 4.02
N VAL A 2 -24.11 -13.08 3.30
CA VAL A 2 -23.14 -13.24 2.21
C VAL A 2 -21.81 -13.65 2.84
N GLU A 3 -21.17 -14.69 2.32
CA GLU A 3 -19.87 -15.16 2.78
C GLU A 3 -18.77 -14.61 1.88
N ALA A 4 -17.63 -14.25 2.48
CA ALA A 4 -16.47 -13.76 1.74
C ALA A 4 -15.49 -14.91 1.50
N PHE A 5 -15.15 -15.16 0.23
CA PHE A 5 -14.24 -16.23 -0.17
C PHE A 5 -12.93 -15.66 -0.73
N LEU A 6 -11.80 -16.29 -0.41
CA LEU A 6 -10.53 -16.04 -1.09
C LEU A 6 -10.48 -16.92 -2.35
N VAL A 7 -10.58 -16.28 -3.52
CA VAL A 7 -10.62 -16.98 -4.82
C VAL A 7 -9.26 -17.12 -5.48
N GLY A 8 -8.23 -16.42 -4.98
CA GLY A 8 -6.87 -16.46 -5.51
C GLY A 8 -5.92 -15.57 -4.72
N GLY A 9 -4.64 -15.59 -5.08
CA GLY A 9 -3.62 -14.76 -4.45
C GLY A 9 -2.23 -15.00 -5.02
N VAL A 10 -1.42 -13.94 -5.03
CA VAL A 10 -0.02 -13.97 -5.49
C VAL A 10 0.82 -13.01 -4.65
N ARG A 11 2.13 -13.17 -4.71
CA ARG A 11 3.10 -12.26 -4.07
C ARG A 11 4.41 -12.26 -4.83
N THR A 12 5.18 -11.20 -4.66
CA THR A 12 6.61 -11.18 -5.04
C THR A 12 7.43 -12.08 -4.10
N PRO A 13 8.69 -12.40 -4.48
CA PRO A 13 9.71 -12.78 -3.51
C PRO A 13 9.94 -11.67 -2.48
N VAL A 14 10.43 -12.02 -1.29
CA VAL A 14 10.83 -11.02 -0.29
C VAL A 14 12.31 -10.72 -0.48
N GLY A 15 12.64 -9.48 -0.86
CA GLY A 15 14.01 -9.02 -1.03
C GLY A 15 14.65 -8.60 0.30
N ARG A 16 15.97 -8.81 0.44
CA ARG A 16 16.75 -8.19 1.53
C ARG A 16 16.82 -6.67 1.34
N TYR A 17 17.01 -5.92 2.44
CA TYR A 17 17.29 -4.49 2.38
C TYR A 17 18.52 -4.20 1.50
N GLY A 18 18.40 -3.26 0.56
CA GLY A 18 19.45 -2.99 -0.44
C GLY A 18 19.74 -4.16 -1.40
N GLY A 19 18.84 -5.15 -1.47
CA GLY A 19 19.04 -6.39 -2.22
C GLY A 19 18.31 -6.42 -3.56
N ALA A 20 17.88 -7.62 -3.96
CA ALA A 20 17.39 -7.91 -5.31
C ALA A 20 16.22 -7.04 -5.81
N LEU A 21 15.38 -6.50 -4.91
CA LEU A 21 14.23 -5.64 -5.26
C LEU A 21 14.45 -4.16 -4.94
N SER A 22 15.62 -3.75 -4.45
CA SER A 22 15.90 -2.37 -4.01
C SER A 22 15.84 -1.33 -5.14
N ALA A 23 16.02 -1.77 -6.38
CA ALA A 23 15.90 -0.92 -7.56
C ALA A 23 14.44 -0.73 -8.03
N VAL A 24 13.48 -1.50 -7.49
CA VAL A 24 12.08 -1.47 -7.92
C VAL A 24 11.27 -0.58 -6.98
N ARG A 25 10.48 0.33 -7.55
CA ARG A 25 9.62 1.22 -6.79
C ARG A 25 8.47 0.44 -6.12
N PRO A 26 7.97 0.85 -4.94
CA PRO A 26 6.86 0.19 -4.27
C PRO A 26 5.54 0.27 -5.05
N ASP A 27 5.24 1.36 -5.75
CA ASP A 27 4.05 1.47 -6.61
C ASP A 27 4.12 0.48 -7.79
N ASP A 28 5.29 0.30 -8.40
CA ASP A 28 5.52 -0.72 -9.44
C ASP A 28 5.45 -2.17 -8.89
N LEU A 29 6.00 -2.42 -7.69
CA LEU A 29 5.88 -3.73 -7.03
C LEU A 29 4.42 -4.10 -6.75
N ALA A 30 3.63 -3.13 -6.29
CA ALA A 30 2.20 -3.33 -6.07
C ALA A 30 1.47 -3.56 -7.40
N ALA A 31 1.78 -2.79 -8.44
CA ALA A 31 1.17 -2.93 -9.76
C ALA A 31 1.45 -4.31 -10.38
N LEU A 32 2.66 -4.84 -10.23
CA LEU A 32 3.03 -6.19 -10.65
C LEU A 32 2.13 -7.25 -10.00
N VAL A 33 1.95 -7.17 -8.69
CA VAL A 33 1.15 -8.14 -7.92
C VAL A 33 -0.33 -8.04 -8.28
N ILE A 34 -0.88 -6.82 -8.43
CA ILE A 34 -2.27 -6.61 -8.85
C ILE A 34 -2.51 -7.25 -10.23
N ARG A 35 -1.65 -6.92 -11.21
CA ARG A 35 -1.79 -7.43 -12.59
C ARG A 35 -1.75 -8.95 -12.63
N GLU A 36 -0.81 -9.54 -11.90
CA GLU A 36 -0.66 -11.00 -11.84
C GLU A 36 -1.83 -11.67 -11.11
N ALA A 37 -2.35 -11.04 -10.04
CA ALA A 37 -3.51 -11.56 -9.30
C ALA A 37 -4.75 -11.62 -10.21
N VAL A 38 -5.03 -10.55 -10.94
CA VAL A 38 -6.14 -10.46 -11.90
C VAL A 38 -5.97 -11.47 -13.02
N SER A 39 -4.77 -11.54 -13.62
CA SER A 39 -4.45 -12.48 -14.69
C SER A 39 -4.66 -13.95 -14.27
N ARG A 40 -4.18 -14.35 -13.09
CA ARG A 40 -4.30 -15.74 -12.61
C ARG A 40 -5.71 -16.14 -12.23
N ALA A 41 -6.49 -15.20 -11.72
CA ALA A 41 -7.88 -15.45 -11.39
C ALA A 41 -8.78 -15.49 -12.64
N GLY A 42 -8.28 -15.07 -13.81
CA GLY A 42 -9.02 -15.12 -15.07
C GLY A 42 -10.32 -14.30 -15.04
N LEU A 43 -10.36 -13.27 -14.19
CA LEU A 43 -11.54 -12.42 -14.03
C LEU A 43 -11.53 -11.26 -15.04
N ASP A 44 -12.72 -10.84 -15.43
CA ASP A 44 -12.90 -9.57 -16.15
C ASP A 44 -12.57 -8.40 -15.20
N PRO A 45 -11.55 -7.57 -15.50
CA PRO A 45 -11.15 -6.44 -14.66
C PRO A 45 -12.29 -5.46 -14.34
N ASP A 46 -13.29 -5.31 -15.21
CA ASP A 46 -14.43 -4.41 -14.98
C ASP A 46 -15.34 -4.85 -13.84
N ARG A 47 -15.15 -6.07 -13.32
CA ARG A 47 -15.90 -6.57 -12.15
C ARG A 47 -15.29 -6.14 -10.81
N ILE A 48 -14.08 -5.60 -10.80
CA ILE A 48 -13.39 -5.22 -9.56
C ILE A 48 -14.00 -3.91 -9.06
N GLU A 49 -14.49 -3.89 -7.83
CA GLU A 49 -15.16 -2.71 -7.27
C GLU A 49 -14.30 -1.92 -6.29
N GLU A 50 -13.20 -2.50 -5.81
CA GLU A 50 -12.24 -1.81 -4.93
C GLU A 50 -10.88 -2.51 -4.93
N VAL A 51 -9.82 -1.71 -4.74
CA VAL A 51 -8.47 -2.21 -4.47
C VAL A 51 -7.98 -1.64 -3.14
N ILE A 52 -7.77 -2.52 -2.16
CA ILE A 52 -7.33 -2.14 -0.82
C ILE A 52 -5.90 -2.64 -0.60
N LEU A 53 -4.95 -1.72 -0.44
CA LEU A 53 -3.57 -2.07 -0.09
C LEU A 53 -3.16 -1.53 1.27
N GLY A 54 -2.52 -2.38 2.08
CA GLY A 54 -1.80 -1.96 3.26
C GLY A 54 -0.43 -1.36 2.92
N ASN A 55 -0.09 -0.22 3.50
CA ASN A 55 1.27 0.34 3.48
C ASN A 55 1.58 1.07 4.79
N ALA A 56 2.77 0.85 5.37
CA ALA A 56 3.10 1.39 6.68
C ALA A 56 3.80 2.75 6.60
N ASN A 57 4.59 3.01 5.55
CA ASN A 57 5.37 4.24 5.44
C ASN A 57 4.55 5.43 4.90
N GLY A 58 4.08 5.34 3.66
CA GLY A 58 3.25 6.36 3.00
C GLY A 58 3.97 7.65 2.60
N ALA A 59 5.30 7.71 2.76
CA ALA A 59 6.08 8.93 2.56
C ALA A 59 6.86 8.95 1.24
N GLY A 60 7.19 7.77 0.70
CA GLY A 60 8.04 7.59 -0.47
C GLY A 60 7.29 7.60 -1.79
N GLU A 61 7.74 6.75 -2.68
CA GLU A 61 7.13 6.54 -4.00
C GLU A 61 5.71 5.95 -3.89
N GLU A 62 5.38 5.36 -2.73
CA GLU A 62 4.06 4.89 -2.30
C GLU A 62 3.14 6.00 -1.72
N ASN A 63 3.53 7.27 -1.81
CA ASN A 63 2.73 8.39 -1.32
C ASN A 63 1.36 8.51 -2.02
N ARG A 64 0.46 9.28 -1.39
CA ARG A 64 -0.83 9.72 -1.98
C ARG A 64 -1.69 8.57 -2.50
N ASN A 65 -1.85 7.52 -1.70
CA ASN A 65 -2.70 6.36 -1.95
C ASN A 65 -2.13 5.37 -2.99
N VAL A 66 -1.12 4.58 -2.58
CA VAL A 66 -0.46 3.56 -3.41
C VAL A 66 -1.41 2.53 -4.00
N ALA A 67 -2.53 2.18 -3.33
CA ALA A 67 -3.54 1.30 -3.90
C ALA A 67 -4.06 1.85 -5.23
N ARG A 68 -4.46 3.12 -5.27
CA ARG A 68 -4.93 3.77 -6.50
C ARG A 68 -3.84 3.91 -7.55
N MET A 69 -2.62 4.29 -7.15
CA MET A 69 -1.49 4.42 -8.08
C MET A 69 -1.16 3.08 -8.74
N ALA A 70 -1.08 2.01 -7.94
CA ALA A 70 -0.78 0.66 -8.38
C ALA A 70 -1.89 0.07 -9.27
N THR A 71 -3.17 0.33 -8.97
CA THR A 71 -4.30 -0.06 -9.83
C THR A 71 -4.16 0.52 -11.24
N LEU A 72 -3.81 1.81 -11.35
CA LEU A 72 -3.61 2.47 -12.64
C LEU A 72 -2.37 1.93 -13.37
N LEU A 73 -1.24 1.79 -12.66
CA LEU A 73 -0.01 1.21 -13.22
C LEU A 73 -0.21 -0.25 -13.67
N ALA A 74 -1.07 -1.01 -12.96
CA ALA A 74 -1.48 -2.37 -13.32
C ALA A 74 -2.36 -2.43 -14.59
N GLY A 75 -2.72 -1.28 -15.17
CA GLY A 75 -3.53 -1.20 -16.39
C GLY A 75 -4.99 -1.54 -16.16
N LEU A 76 -5.48 -1.48 -14.91
CA LEU A 76 -6.88 -1.72 -14.61
C LEU A 76 -7.75 -0.51 -14.99
N PRO A 77 -9.05 -0.72 -15.29
CA PRO A 77 -10.00 0.35 -15.63
C PRO A 77 -9.97 1.56 -14.68
N LEU A 78 -10.11 2.77 -15.26
CA LEU A 78 -10.03 4.03 -14.52
C LEU A 78 -11.09 4.15 -13.42
N HIS A 79 -12.27 3.55 -13.60
CA HIS A 79 -13.39 3.67 -12.68
C HIS A 79 -13.18 2.91 -11.36
N ILE A 80 -12.23 1.95 -11.32
CA ILE A 80 -11.98 1.11 -10.15
C ILE A 80 -11.34 1.96 -9.05
N PRO A 81 -11.98 2.16 -7.89
CA PRO A 81 -11.38 2.92 -6.80
C PRO A 81 -10.17 2.19 -6.21
N GLY A 82 -9.44 2.89 -5.34
CA GLY A 82 -8.40 2.28 -4.55
C GLY A 82 -8.24 3.03 -3.23
N ILE A 83 -7.98 2.31 -2.15
CA ILE A 83 -7.73 2.88 -0.82
C ILE A 83 -6.52 2.23 -0.15
N THR A 84 -5.66 3.06 0.41
CA THR A 84 -4.48 2.63 1.16
C THR A 84 -4.77 2.71 2.65
N VAL A 85 -4.53 1.61 3.37
CA VAL A 85 -4.78 1.51 4.81
C VAL A 85 -3.47 1.36 5.57
N ASN A 86 -3.40 1.92 6.78
CA ASN A 86 -2.22 1.83 7.62
C ASN A 86 -2.57 1.36 9.04
N ARG A 87 -2.06 0.18 9.40
CA ARG A 87 -1.98 -0.38 10.75
C ARG A 87 -0.58 -0.96 10.97
N LEU A 88 0.45 -0.22 10.57
CA LEU A 88 1.86 -0.63 10.62
C LEU A 88 2.05 -2.03 10.02
N CYS A 89 2.70 -2.95 10.75
CA CYS A 89 2.95 -4.33 10.32
C CYS A 89 1.67 -5.10 9.94
N ALA A 90 0.50 -4.69 10.46
CA ALA A 90 -0.78 -5.34 10.21
C ALA A 90 -1.59 -4.70 9.07
N SER A 91 -1.01 -3.79 8.29
CA SER A 91 -1.72 -3.06 7.23
C SER A 91 -2.28 -4.00 6.16
N GLY A 92 -1.50 -4.99 5.70
CA GLY A 92 -1.96 -5.95 4.70
C GLY A 92 -3.13 -6.82 5.19
N LEU A 93 -3.09 -7.25 6.45
CA LEU A 93 -4.21 -7.98 7.05
C LEU A 93 -5.43 -7.08 7.25
N SER A 94 -5.22 -5.81 7.60
CA SER A 94 -6.30 -4.83 7.72
C SER A 94 -7.01 -4.60 6.38
N ALA A 95 -6.28 -4.62 5.27
CA ALA A 95 -6.86 -4.57 3.92
C ALA A 95 -7.77 -5.78 3.64
N ILE A 96 -7.30 -7.00 3.95
CA ILE A 96 -8.08 -8.23 3.78
C ILE A 96 -9.34 -8.22 4.67
N ILE A 97 -9.23 -7.75 5.91
CA ILE A 97 -10.38 -7.63 6.82
C ILE A 97 -11.41 -6.65 6.25
N GLN A 98 -10.99 -5.47 5.77
CA GLN A 98 -11.91 -4.50 5.17
C GLN A 98 -12.61 -5.05 3.92
N ALA A 99 -11.87 -5.71 3.02
CA ALA A 99 -12.46 -6.35 1.85
C ALA A 99 -13.49 -7.43 2.24
N SER A 100 -13.18 -8.25 3.25
CA SER A 100 -14.12 -9.25 3.76
C SER A 100 -15.40 -8.61 4.31
N GLN A 101 -15.31 -7.47 5.00
CA GLN A 101 -16.48 -6.76 5.49
C GLN A 101 -17.32 -6.16 4.36
N MET A 102 -16.69 -5.58 3.33
CA MET A 102 -17.40 -5.06 2.15
C MET A 102 -18.23 -6.14 1.46
N ILE A 103 -17.66 -7.34 1.29
CA ILE A 103 -18.37 -8.48 0.70
C ILE A 103 -19.51 -8.95 1.60
N LYS A 104 -19.25 -9.13 2.90
CA LYS A 104 -20.27 -9.60 3.86
C LYS A 104 -21.43 -8.62 4.02
N SER A 105 -21.19 -7.32 3.83
CA SER A 105 -22.22 -6.28 3.85
C SER A 105 -22.97 -6.11 2.53
N GLY A 106 -22.54 -6.77 1.45
CA GLY A 106 -23.08 -6.57 0.10
C GLY A 106 -22.71 -5.22 -0.53
N ALA A 107 -21.63 -4.59 -0.06
CA ALA A 107 -21.14 -3.32 -0.61
C ALA A 107 -20.20 -3.52 -1.81
N ALA A 108 -19.69 -4.75 -2.00
CA ALA A 108 -18.92 -5.17 -3.16
C ALA A 108 -19.04 -6.70 -3.33
N ASP A 109 -18.93 -7.19 -4.55
CA ASP A 109 -18.85 -8.58 -4.94
C ASP A 109 -17.40 -9.02 -5.20
N VAL A 110 -16.55 -8.14 -5.75
CA VAL A 110 -15.14 -8.46 -6.05
C VAL A 110 -14.20 -7.33 -5.62
N VAL A 111 -13.28 -7.66 -4.71
CA VAL A 111 -12.29 -6.73 -4.16
C VAL A 111 -10.89 -7.34 -4.23
N ILE A 112 -9.90 -6.55 -4.62
CA ILE A 112 -8.49 -6.92 -4.48
C ILE A 112 -7.98 -6.41 -3.14
N ALA A 113 -7.40 -7.28 -2.33
CA ALA A 113 -6.81 -6.90 -1.05
C ALA A 113 -5.38 -7.41 -0.91
N GLY A 114 -4.50 -6.59 -0.34
CA GLY A 114 -3.10 -6.95 -0.14
C GLY A 114 -2.31 -5.86 0.56
N GLY A 115 -1.03 -5.74 0.22
CA GLY A 115 -0.17 -4.67 0.73
C GLY A 115 1.16 -4.61 0.01
N VAL A 116 1.86 -3.50 0.22
CA VAL A 116 3.19 -3.28 -0.35
C VAL A 116 4.05 -2.50 0.64
N GLU A 117 5.35 -2.80 0.64
CA GLU A 117 6.35 -2.02 1.36
C GLU A 117 7.69 -2.08 0.62
N SER A 118 8.40 -0.95 0.58
CA SER A 118 9.77 -0.90 0.08
C SER A 118 10.67 -0.16 1.05
N MET A 119 11.08 -0.88 2.10
CA MET A 119 11.99 -0.32 3.12
C MET A 119 13.32 0.13 2.51
N SER A 120 13.80 -0.52 1.44
CA SER A 120 15.05 -0.13 0.76
C SER A 120 14.96 1.25 0.08
N ARG A 121 13.74 1.72 -0.22
CA ARG A 121 13.47 2.98 -0.93
C ARG A 121 12.68 3.96 -0.06
N ALA A 122 12.55 3.67 1.23
CA ALA A 122 11.94 4.56 2.19
C ALA A 122 12.74 5.89 2.22
N PRO A 123 12.09 7.04 2.01
CA PRO A 123 12.81 8.30 1.89
C PRO A 123 13.28 8.82 3.24
N TRP A 124 14.09 9.87 3.19
CA TRP A 124 14.28 10.77 4.32
C TRP A 124 13.14 11.79 4.35
N VAL A 125 12.70 12.18 5.55
CA VAL A 125 11.69 13.22 5.77
C VAL A 125 12.27 14.34 6.63
N GLN A 126 11.86 15.58 6.37
CA GLN A 126 12.41 16.76 7.03
C GLN A 126 11.31 17.61 7.67
N GLU A 127 11.58 18.10 8.88
CA GLU A 127 10.72 19.09 9.54
C GLU A 127 10.64 20.39 8.74
N LYS A 128 9.43 20.98 8.68
CA LYS A 128 9.28 22.34 8.20
C LYS A 128 9.99 23.31 9.17
N PRO A 129 10.65 24.37 8.67
CA PRO A 129 11.17 25.43 9.54
C PRO A 129 10.05 26.05 10.40
N ALA A 130 10.32 26.28 11.68
CA ALA A 130 9.33 26.83 12.61
C ALA A 130 9.09 28.34 12.46
N THR A 131 10.05 29.06 11.88
CA THR A 131 9.99 30.52 11.67
C THR A 131 10.57 30.89 10.30
N ALA A 132 10.21 32.08 9.81
CA ALA A 132 10.76 32.62 8.57
C ALA A 132 12.29 32.75 8.67
N PHE A 133 13.00 32.39 7.59
CA PHE A 133 14.47 32.43 7.48
C PHE A 133 15.24 31.53 8.47
N ALA A 134 14.58 30.57 9.13
CA ALA A 134 15.25 29.57 9.95
C ALA A 134 16.04 28.57 9.10
N LYS A 135 17.00 27.90 9.74
CA LYS A 135 17.68 26.73 9.14
C LYS A 135 16.66 25.59 8.92
N PRO A 136 16.86 24.73 7.91
CA PRO A 136 16.02 23.54 7.72
C PRO A 136 15.99 22.68 8.98
N GLY A 137 14.83 22.11 9.30
CA GLY A 137 14.63 21.31 10.50
C GLY A 137 15.27 19.92 10.42
N GLN A 138 15.04 19.11 11.45
CA GLN A 138 15.65 17.78 11.58
C GLN A 138 15.22 16.85 10.44
N ILE A 139 16.13 15.97 10.01
CA ILE A 139 15.90 14.94 8.99
C ILE A 139 15.83 13.57 9.66
N PHE A 140 14.88 12.73 9.24
CA PHE A 140 14.64 11.39 9.77
C PHE A 140 14.61 10.33 8.67
N ASP A 141 15.14 9.15 8.98
CA ASP A 141 14.98 7.95 8.16
C ASP A 141 13.56 7.41 8.33
N THR A 142 12.88 7.08 7.23
CA THR A 142 11.55 6.46 7.28
C THR A 142 11.56 4.94 7.15
N SER A 143 12.72 4.32 6.90
CA SER A 143 12.88 2.88 6.68
C SER A 143 12.25 2.05 7.78
N ILE A 144 12.47 2.41 9.04
CA ILE A 144 11.77 1.85 10.21
C ILE A 144 11.99 2.73 11.44
N GLY A 145 11.06 2.64 12.40
CA GLY A 145 11.27 3.16 13.76
C GLY A 145 10.61 4.51 14.05
N TRP A 146 10.85 4.97 15.27
CA TRP A 146 10.33 6.23 15.80
C TRP A 146 10.98 7.44 15.13
N ARG A 147 10.16 8.42 14.75
CA ARG A 147 10.55 9.68 14.12
C ARG A 147 9.50 10.74 14.46
N PHE A 148 9.90 12.02 14.49
CA PHE A 148 9.05 13.11 14.98
C PHE A 148 8.37 12.76 16.32
N VAL A 149 9.15 12.22 17.26
CA VAL A 149 8.63 11.62 18.50
C VAL A 149 7.93 12.69 19.34
N ASN A 150 6.67 12.45 19.68
CA ASN A 150 5.96 13.31 20.62
C ASN A 150 6.65 13.23 22.00
N PRO A 151 7.00 14.36 22.64
CA PRO A 151 7.66 14.37 23.95
C PRO A 151 6.94 13.58 25.06
N LEU A 152 5.63 13.34 24.93
CA LEU A 152 4.84 12.53 25.87
C LEU A 152 5.10 11.01 25.77
N PHE A 153 5.79 10.54 24.72
CA PHE A 153 6.14 9.13 24.54
C PHE A 153 7.56 8.78 25.02
N GLN A 154 8.20 9.67 25.80
CA GLN A 154 9.48 9.39 26.47
C GLN A 154 9.30 8.58 27.75
#